data_AF-A0A397WN05-F1
#
_entry.id   AF-A0A397WN05-F1
#
_cell.length_a   1.000
_cell.length_b   1.000
_cell.length_c   1.000
_cell.angle_alpha   90.00
_cell.angle_beta   90.00
_cell.angle_gamma   90.00
#
_symmetry.space_group_name_H-M   'P 1'
#
loop_
_entity.id
_entity.type
_entity.pdbx_description
1 polymer ?
#
loop_
_entity_poly.entity_id
_entity_poly.type
_entity_poly.pdbx_seq_one_letter_code
_entity_poly.pdbx_strand_id
1 'polypeptide(L)'
;MMKRSVSPIIATILLIIMTVGIAALMYTWMSGMLTQLTAQTGQQILQSTAFDFSVAPVGTTPSGSDLIFTVSIRNTGSVNIDFSKTQVNASVSVYNRTAPEVGVWKQSICTTNTTLSGTLNVGSSTIVNFTCSNVGNITLNYYVLRVTMGAVAKEVTFT
;
A
#
# COMPACT_ATOMS: atom_id res chain seq x y z
N MET A 1 66.57 12.32 -27.67
CA MET A 1 65.43 11.79 -26.89
C MET A 1 65.14 10.37 -27.34
N MET A 2 65.48 9.37 -26.51
CA MET A 2 65.27 7.95 -26.85
C MET A 2 63.81 7.57 -26.54
N LYS A 3 62.99 7.37 -27.58
CA LYS A 3 61.68 6.72 -27.44
C LYS A 3 61.94 5.24 -27.17
N ARG A 4 61.79 4.80 -25.91
CA ARG A 4 61.85 3.37 -25.59
C ARG A 4 60.56 2.73 -26.12
N SER A 5 60.65 2.00 -27.23
CA SER A 5 59.54 1.19 -27.74
C SER A 5 59.26 0.07 -26.74
N VAL A 6 58.06 0.09 -26.17
CA VAL A 6 57.53 -1.03 -25.40
C VAL A 6 57.33 -2.20 -26.35
N SER A 7 57.86 -3.37 -26.01
CA SER A 7 57.68 -4.58 -26.82
C SER A 7 56.18 -4.91 -26.94
N PRO A 8 55.62 -5.10 -28.15
CA PRO A 8 54.20 -5.40 -28.35
C PRO A 8 53.69 -6.62 -27.56
N ILE A 9 54.58 -7.59 -27.30
CA ILE A 9 54.28 -8.78 -26.49
C ILE A 9 54.08 -8.41 -25.02
N ILE A 10 54.92 -7.51 -24.49
CA ILE A 10 54.82 -7.07 -23.10
C ILE A 10 53.55 -6.23 -22.90
N ALA A 11 53.18 -5.42 -23.88
CA ALA A 11 51.95 -4.62 -23.85
C ALA A 11 50.68 -5.49 -23.81
N THR A 12 50.63 -6.57 -24.58
CA THR A 12 49.47 -7.47 -24.62
C THR A 12 49.30 -8.27 -23.32
N ILE A 13 50.39 -8.75 -22.72
CA ILE A 13 50.34 -9.42 -21.40
C ILE A 13 49.86 -8.45 -20.31
N LEU A 14 50.36 -7.20 -20.31
CA LEU A 14 49.90 -6.17 -19.37
C LEU A 14 48.41 -5.86 -19.53
N LEU A 15 47.93 -5.81 -20.77
CA LEU A 15 46.51 -5.57 -21.08
C LEU A 15 45.63 -6.70 -20.53
N ILE A 16 46.05 -7.96 -20.67
CA ILE A 16 45.31 -9.12 -20.14
C ILE A 16 45.22 -9.05 -18.61
N ILE A 17 46.32 -8.73 -17.93
CA ILE A 17 46.33 -8.70 -16.46
C ILE A 17 45.42 -7.58 -15.93
N MET A 18 45.43 -6.39 -16.55
CA MET A 18 44.56 -5.30 -16.15
C MET A 18 43.09 -5.60 -16.40
N THR A 19 42.75 -6.19 -17.55
CA THR A 19 41.37 -6.56 -17.88
C THR A 19 40.82 -7.62 -16.93
N VAL A 20 41.61 -8.64 -16.61
CA VAL A 20 41.23 -9.66 -15.62
C VAL A 20 41.10 -9.07 -14.21
N GLY A 21 42.02 -8.17 -13.81
CA GLY A 21 41.96 -7.49 -12.52
C GLY A 21 40.71 -6.62 -12.36
N ILE A 22 40.35 -5.85 -13.39
CA ILE A 22 39.13 -5.02 -13.39
C ILE A 22 37.89 -5.91 -13.41
N ALA A 23 37.89 -7.01 -14.17
CA ALA A 23 36.77 -7.95 -14.22
C ALA A 23 36.50 -8.61 -12.85
N ALA A 24 37.55 -9.04 -12.15
CA ALA A 24 37.43 -9.60 -10.80
C ALA A 24 36.87 -8.58 -9.80
N LEU A 25 37.35 -7.33 -9.86
CA LEU A 25 36.87 -6.26 -9.00
C LEU A 25 35.38 -5.94 -9.29
N MET A 26 35.00 -5.84 -10.56
CA MET A 26 33.60 -5.64 -10.96
C MET A 26 32.70 -6.79 -10.53
N TYR A 27 33.17 -8.03 -10.62
CA TYR A 27 32.42 -9.19 -10.14
C TYR A 27 32.15 -9.10 -8.64
N THR A 28 33.17 -8.79 -7.84
CA THR A 28 33.01 -8.64 -6.38
C THR A 28 32.09 -7.47 -6.02
N TRP A 29 32.18 -6.36 -6.75
CA TRP A 29 31.36 -5.19 -6.52
C TRP A 29 29.89 -5.43 -6.91
N MET A 30 29.63 -6.00 -8.10
CA MET A 30 28.28 -6.35 -8.55
C MET A 30 27.63 -7.42 -7.65
N SER A 31 28.39 -8.41 -7.20
CA SER A 31 27.89 -9.43 -6.26
C SER A 31 27.50 -8.81 -4.92
N GLY A 32 28.33 -7.88 -4.41
CA GLY A 32 28.02 -7.12 -3.19
C GLY A 32 26.77 -6.23 -3.34
N MET A 33 26.67 -5.49 -4.44
CA MET A 33 25.50 -4.65 -4.75
C MET A 33 24.23 -5.50 -4.88
N LEU A 34 24.29 -6.62 -5.60
CA LEU A 34 23.14 -7.53 -5.76
C LEU A 34 22.67 -8.06 -4.41
N THR A 35 23.60 -8.42 -3.52
CA THR A 35 23.29 -8.90 -2.18
C THR A 35 22.54 -7.84 -1.36
N GLN A 36 23.02 -6.58 -1.40
CA GLN A 36 22.34 -5.46 -0.75
C GLN A 36 20.95 -5.21 -1.32
N LEU A 37 20.81 -5.25 -2.65
CA LEU A 37 19.53 -5.06 -3.34
C LEU A 37 18.52 -6.16 -2.98
N THR A 38 18.96 -7.42 -2.93
CA THR A 38 18.11 -8.55 -2.52
C THR A 38 17.68 -8.48 -1.06
N ALA A 39 18.56 -8.02 -0.16
CA ALA A 39 18.22 -7.83 1.24
C ALA A 39 17.20 -6.71 1.44
N GLN A 40 17.37 -5.58 0.74
CA GLN A 40 16.43 -4.45 0.79
C GLN A 40 15.06 -4.81 0.22
N THR A 41 15.02 -5.47 -0.94
CA THR A 41 13.76 -5.92 -1.56
C THR A 41 13.07 -6.99 -0.72
N GLY A 42 13.80 -7.93 -0.13
CA GLY A 42 13.24 -8.92 0.80
C GLY A 42 12.54 -8.28 2.00
N GLN A 43 13.13 -7.23 2.58
CA GLN A 43 12.50 -6.48 3.68
C GLN A 43 11.27 -5.69 3.22
N GLN A 44 11.29 -5.08 2.04
CA GLN A 44 10.11 -4.38 1.50
C GLN A 44 8.96 -5.33 1.18
N ILE A 45 9.25 -6.53 0.65
CA ILE A 45 8.24 -7.55 0.35
C ILE A 45 7.59 -8.06 1.64
N LEU A 46 8.39 -8.32 2.68
CA LEU A 46 7.85 -8.72 3.99
C LEU A 46 6.95 -7.63 4.58
N GLN A 47 7.31 -6.35 4.45
CA GLN A 47 6.45 -5.26 4.91
C GLN A 47 5.15 -5.14 4.09
N SER A 48 5.19 -5.38 2.78
CA SER A 48 4.01 -5.36 1.91
C SER A 48 3.05 -6.54 2.15
N THR A 49 3.55 -7.68 2.62
CA THR A 49 2.73 -8.88 2.92
C THR A 49 2.32 -8.96 4.39
N ALA A 50 3.06 -8.29 5.28
CA ALA A 50 2.73 -8.21 6.69
C ALA A 50 1.70 -7.12 7.02
N PHE A 51 1.45 -6.18 6.12
CA PHE A 51 0.40 -5.17 6.27
C PHE A 51 -0.96 -5.77 5.85
N ASP A 52 -1.85 -5.98 6.80
CA ASP A 52 -3.23 -6.37 6.52
C ASP A 52 -4.17 -5.83 7.60
N PHE A 53 -5.43 -5.65 7.23
CA PHE A 53 -6.47 -5.19 8.14
C PHE A 53 -7.82 -5.84 7.83
N SER A 54 -8.71 -5.79 8.81
CA SER A 54 -10.11 -6.15 8.65
C SER A 54 -10.99 -4.96 8.99
N VAL A 55 -12.15 -4.91 8.34
CA VAL A 55 -13.15 -3.86 8.53
C VAL A 55 -14.46 -4.52 8.89
N ALA A 56 -15.11 -4.01 9.94
CA ALA A 56 -16.43 -4.45 10.37
C ALA A 56 -17.40 -3.26 10.45
N PRO A 57 -18.68 -3.44 10.09
CA PRO A 57 -19.66 -2.38 10.17
C PRO A 57 -20.05 -2.19 11.64
N VAL A 58 -20.11 -0.94 12.09
CA VAL A 58 -20.61 -0.59 13.44
C VAL A 58 -21.99 0.04 13.34
N GLY A 59 -22.17 0.97 12.40
CA GLY A 59 -23.47 1.59 12.14
C GLY A 59 -23.43 2.71 11.11
N THR A 60 -24.60 3.27 10.83
CA THR A 60 -24.77 4.42 9.95
C THR A 60 -25.62 5.49 10.63
N THR A 61 -25.17 6.74 10.57
CA THR A 61 -25.88 7.88 11.17
C THR A 61 -26.15 8.92 10.08
N PRO A 62 -27.42 9.24 9.78
CA PRO A 62 -27.74 10.30 8.83
C PRO A 62 -27.36 11.68 9.39
N SER A 63 -26.79 12.53 8.55
CA SER A 63 -26.40 13.92 8.86
C SER A 63 -26.79 14.84 7.71
N GLY A 64 -28.03 15.34 7.73
CA GLY A 64 -28.58 16.14 6.63
C GLY A 64 -28.71 15.33 5.34
N SER A 65 -28.06 15.80 4.27
CA SER A 65 -27.95 15.09 2.97
C SER A 65 -26.91 13.98 2.94
N ASP A 66 -26.11 13.88 4.01
CA ASP A 66 -24.94 13.03 4.08
C ASP A 66 -25.19 11.86 5.02
N LEU A 67 -24.43 10.78 4.83
CA LEU A 67 -24.50 9.60 5.67
C LEU A 67 -23.12 9.33 6.26
N ILE A 68 -23.07 9.21 7.58
CA ILE A 68 -21.86 8.87 8.31
C ILE A 68 -21.84 7.36 8.48
N PHE A 69 -20.84 6.70 7.92
CA PHE A 69 -20.55 5.28 8.10
C PHE A 69 -19.53 5.12 9.22
N THR A 70 -19.91 4.45 10.28
CA THR A 70 -19.01 4.08 11.38
C THR A 70 -18.54 2.65 11.14
N VAL A 71 -17.22 2.49 11.03
CA VAL A 71 -16.57 1.18 10.89
C VAL A 71 -15.53 0.96 11.97
N SER A 72 -15.35 -0.31 12.35
CA SER A 72 -14.22 -0.74 13.15
C SER A 72 -13.14 -1.26 12.22
N ILE A 73 -11.96 -0.64 12.26
CA ILE A 73 -10.77 -1.08 11.55
C ILE A 73 -9.89 -1.80 12.55
N ARG A 74 -9.58 -3.07 12.28
CA ARG A 74 -8.69 -3.89 13.11
C ARG A 74 -7.44 -4.26 12.34
N ASN A 75 -6.28 -4.04 12.95
CA ASN A 75 -5.01 -4.50 12.40
C ASN A 75 -4.91 -6.02 12.56
N THR A 76 -4.98 -6.74 11.44
CA THR A 76 -4.87 -8.21 11.39
C THR A 76 -3.56 -8.66 10.77
N GLY A 77 -2.73 -7.72 10.35
CA GLY A 77 -1.38 -7.96 9.85
C GLY A 77 -0.41 -8.35 10.94
N SER A 78 0.86 -8.44 10.57
CA SER A 78 1.99 -8.73 11.48
C SER A 78 2.83 -7.50 11.81
N VAL A 79 2.47 -6.32 11.31
CA VAL A 79 3.14 -5.04 11.60
C VAL A 79 2.15 -4.00 12.12
N ASN A 80 2.62 -3.09 12.98
CA ASN A 80 1.82 -1.97 13.45
C ASN A 80 1.52 -1.00 12.28
N ILE A 81 0.30 -0.47 12.23
CA ILE A 81 -0.12 0.50 11.21
C ILE A 81 0.11 1.90 11.75
N ASP A 82 0.91 2.70 11.06
CA ASP A 82 1.13 4.11 11.39
C ASP A 82 0.23 5.00 10.52
N PHE A 83 -0.78 5.65 11.13
CA PHE A 83 -1.71 6.53 10.44
C PHE A 83 -1.09 7.85 9.99
N SER A 84 0.10 8.22 10.51
CA SER A 84 0.83 9.39 10.02
C SER A 84 1.50 9.16 8.66
N LYS A 85 1.73 7.89 8.30
CA LYS A 85 2.39 7.47 7.05
C LYS A 85 1.44 6.79 6.08
N THR A 86 0.32 6.28 6.59
CA THR A 86 -0.64 5.49 5.82
C THR A 86 -1.94 6.27 5.69
N GLN A 87 -2.25 6.73 4.49
CA GLN A 87 -3.54 7.37 4.22
C GLN A 87 -4.66 6.34 4.26
N VAL A 88 -5.79 6.74 4.86
CA VAL A 88 -7.02 5.95 4.94
C VAL A 88 -8.08 6.64 4.11
N ASN A 89 -8.48 6.00 3.03
CA ASN A 89 -9.47 6.52 2.09
C ASN A 89 -10.68 5.59 2.08
N ALA A 90 -11.87 6.14 1.90
CA ALA A 90 -13.07 5.33 1.73
C ALA A 90 -13.90 5.82 0.54
N SER A 91 -14.54 4.87 -0.12
CA SER A 91 -15.57 5.12 -1.12
C SER A 91 -16.77 4.21 -0.85
N VAL A 92 -17.95 4.66 -1.23
CA VAL A 92 -19.18 3.90 -1.06
C VAL A 92 -19.85 3.70 -2.40
N SER A 93 -20.27 2.46 -2.64
CA SER A 93 -21.14 2.07 -3.74
C SER A 93 -22.54 1.79 -3.18
N VAL A 94 -23.53 2.46 -3.74
CA VAL A 94 -24.93 2.39 -3.33
C VAL A 94 -25.70 1.51 -4.30
N TYR A 95 -26.51 0.61 -3.76
CA TYR A 95 -27.33 -0.30 -4.53
C TYR A 95 -28.78 -0.20 -4.07
N ASN A 96 -29.71 -0.28 -5.02
CA ASN A 96 -31.13 -0.26 -4.71
C ASN A 96 -31.59 -1.66 -4.26
N ARG A 97 -32.27 -1.75 -3.11
CA ARG A 97 -32.78 -3.01 -2.58
C ARG A 97 -33.87 -3.64 -3.45
N THR A 98 -34.69 -2.82 -4.11
CA THR A 98 -35.84 -3.31 -4.89
C THR A 98 -35.51 -3.58 -6.36
N ALA A 99 -34.32 -3.15 -6.83
CA ALA A 99 -33.87 -3.35 -8.20
C ALA A 99 -32.35 -3.65 -8.24
N PRO A 100 -31.89 -4.75 -7.61
CA PRO A 100 -30.47 -5.09 -7.52
C PRO A 100 -29.83 -5.36 -8.89
N GLU A 101 -30.60 -5.76 -9.89
CA GLU A 101 -30.17 -6.03 -11.26
C GLU A 101 -29.62 -4.79 -12.00
N VAL A 102 -29.96 -3.59 -11.52
CA VAL A 102 -29.44 -2.33 -12.06
C VAL A 102 -27.96 -2.11 -11.67
N GLY A 103 -27.47 -2.84 -10.66
CA GLY A 103 -26.11 -2.70 -10.17
C GLY A 103 -25.91 -1.44 -9.34
N VAL A 104 -24.72 -0.82 -9.45
CA VAL A 104 -24.37 0.37 -8.66
C VAL A 104 -25.22 1.55 -9.11
N TRP A 105 -26.13 2.01 -8.25
CA TRP A 105 -26.97 3.17 -8.50
C TRP A 105 -26.18 4.48 -8.36
N LYS A 106 -25.31 4.56 -7.34
CA LYS A 106 -24.45 5.71 -7.08
C LYS A 106 -23.12 5.27 -6.50
N GLN A 107 -22.09 6.09 -6.73
CA GLN A 107 -20.81 5.96 -6.06
C GLN A 107 -20.38 7.34 -5.53
N SER A 108 -19.82 7.37 -4.32
CA SER A 108 -19.34 8.59 -3.70
C SER A 108 -18.02 8.34 -2.97
N ILE A 109 -17.14 9.34 -2.96
CA ILE A 109 -15.91 9.34 -2.17
C ILE A 109 -16.25 9.93 -0.81
N CYS A 110 -15.78 9.28 0.26
CA CYS A 110 -16.10 9.68 1.62
C CYS A 110 -14.93 10.41 2.26
N THR A 111 -15.24 11.38 3.11
CA THR A 111 -14.26 12.11 3.92
C THR A 111 -14.19 11.51 5.33
N THR A 112 -12.99 11.41 5.89
CA THR A 112 -12.80 10.97 7.27
C THR A 112 -13.10 12.12 8.23
N ASN A 113 -14.07 11.94 9.13
CA ASN A 113 -14.34 12.92 10.19
C ASN A 113 -13.41 12.72 11.40
N THR A 114 -12.81 11.53 11.52
CA THR A 114 -11.90 11.20 12.61
C THR A 114 -10.46 11.52 12.19
N THR A 115 -9.79 12.41 12.93
CA THR A 115 -8.34 12.59 12.78
C THR A 115 -7.63 11.33 13.28
N LEU A 116 -7.22 10.48 12.34
CA LEU A 116 -6.43 9.29 12.64
C LEU A 116 -4.99 9.72 12.88
N SER A 117 -4.54 9.65 14.13
CA SER A 117 -3.16 9.91 14.51
C SER A 117 -2.61 8.78 15.37
N GLY A 118 -1.30 8.55 15.27
CA GLY A 118 -0.60 7.49 16.01
C GLY A 118 -0.56 6.14 15.30
N THR A 119 -0.23 5.12 16.09
CA THR A 119 -0.02 3.75 15.61
C THR A 119 -1.11 2.81 16.12
N LEU A 120 -1.68 2.01 15.22
CA LEU A 120 -2.57 0.90 15.54
C LEU A 120 -1.76 -0.39 15.63
N ASN A 121 -1.59 -0.86 16.87
CA ASN A 121 -0.86 -2.09 17.14
C ASN A 121 -1.55 -3.32 16.55
N VAL A 122 -0.76 -4.35 16.24
CA VAL A 122 -1.28 -5.64 15.76
C VAL A 122 -2.31 -6.20 16.74
N GLY A 123 -3.44 -6.66 16.21
CA GLY A 123 -4.56 -7.23 16.97
C GLY A 123 -5.53 -6.21 17.55
N SER A 124 -5.16 -4.93 17.62
CA SER A 124 -6.00 -3.84 18.11
C SER A 124 -6.95 -3.29 17.04
N SER A 125 -8.05 -2.69 17.49
CA SER A 125 -9.04 -2.03 16.64
C SER A 125 -9.25 -0.58 17.00
N THR A 126 -9.57 0.24 16.01
CA THR A 126 -10.02 1.63 16.17
C THR A 126 -11.32 1.85 15.42
N ILE A 127 -12.10 2.84 15.84
CA ILE A 127 -13.37 3.21 15.19
C ILE A 127 -13.13 4.45 14.34
N VAL A 128 -13.59 4.40 13.10
CA VAL A 128 -13.44 5.48 12.12
C VAL A 128 -14.79 5.85 11.55
N ASN A 129 -15.05 7.16 11.46
CA ASN A 129 -16.25 7.71 10.87
C ASN A 129 -15.93 8.28 9.48
N PHE A 130 -16.64 7.79 8.47
CA PHE A 130 -16.56 8.28 7.09
C PHE A 130 -17.87 8.97 6.72
N THR A 131 -17.81 10.23 6.30
CA THR A 131 -18.97 10.97 5.79
C THR A 131 -19.00 10.88 4.28
N CYS A 132 -20.10 10.39 3.73
CA CYS A 132 -20.32 10.33 2.29
C CYS A 132 -21.55 11.17 1.94
N SER A 133 -21.38 12.13 1.05
CA SER A 133 -22.47 13.02 0.64
C SER A 133 -23.31 12.42 -0.50
N ASN A 134 -24.60 12.76 -0.55
CA ASN A 134 -25.53 12.43 -1.64
C ASN A 134 -25.77 10.92 -1.92
N VAL A 135 -25.61 10.07 -0.91
CA VAL A 135 -25.69 8.60 -1.04
C VAL A 135 -27.11 8.02 -0.98
N GLY A 136 -28.15 8.85 -0.85
CA GLY A 136 -29.55 8.41 -0.83
C GLY A 136 -30.01 7.84 0.51
N ASN A 137 -31.26 7.36 0.57
CA ASN A 137 -31.92 6.97 1.81
C ASN A 137 -31.58 5.53 2.24
N ILE A 138 -31.29 5.35 3.53
CA ILE A 138 -30.91 4.07 4.15
C ILE A 138 -31.99 2.99 4.07
N THR A 139 -33.27 3.36 3.96
CA THR A 139 -34.37 2.38 3.92
C THR A 139 -34.53 1.70 2.57
N LEU A 140 -34.10 2.35 1.48
CA LEU A 140 -34.29 1.88 0.11
C LEU A 140 -33.02 1.28 -0.50
N ASN A 141 -31.87 1.50 0.12
CA ASN A 141 -30.59 1.12 -0.42
C ASN A 141 -29.82 0.21 0.54
N TYR A 142 -28.91 -0.59 -0.01
CA TYR A 142 -27.81 -1.16 0.75
C TYR A 142 -26.50 -0.58 0.22
N TYR A 143 -25.50 -0.50 1.09
CA TYR A 143 -24.27 0.23 0.84
C TYR A 143 -23.08 -0.72 0.96
N VAL A 144 -22.17 -0.66 0.00
CA VAL A 144 -20.87 -1.33 0.10
C VAL A 144 -19.82 -0.25 0.25
N LEU A 145 -19.26 -0.15 1.45
CA LEU A 145 -18.16 0.77 1.75
C LEU A 145 -16.84 0.05 1.52
N ARG A 146 -16.01 0.61 0.65
CA ARG A 146 -14.65 0.15 0.39
C ARG A 146 -13.67 1.07 1.12
N VAL A 147 -12.99 0.53 2.11
CA VAL A 147 -11.92 1.21 2.86
C VAL A 147 -10.58 0.77 2.30
N THR A 148 -9.73 1.73 1.95
CA THR A 148 -8.41 1.52 1.38
C THR A 148 -7.35 2.13 2.28
N MET A 149 -6.33 1.35 2.62
CA MET A 149 -5.18 1.78 3.41
C MET A 149 -3.90 1.31 2.73
N GLY A 150 -3.10 2.26 2.24
CA GLY A 150 -1.95 1.92 1.39
C GLY A 150 -2.39 1.17 0.13
N ALA A 151 -1.83 -0.04 -0.09
CA ALA A 151 -2.17 -0.89 -1.23
C ALA A 151 -3.31 -1.88 -0.97
N VAL A 152 -3.79 -1.98 0.28
CA VAL A 152 -4.81 -2.96 0.67
C VAL A 152 -6.17 -2.29 0.75
N ALA A 153 -7.19 -2.93 0.16
CA ALA A 153 -8.57 -2.50 0.26
C ALA A 153 -9.44 -3.62 0.85
N LYS A 154 -10.39 -3.23 1.69
CA LYS A 154 -11.38 -4.13 2.29
C LYS A 154 -12.76 -3.51 2.12
N GLU A 155 -13.74 -4.37 1.92
CA GLU A 155 -15.12 -3.97 1.72
C GLU A 155 -15.97 -4.42 2.89
N VAL A 156 -16.96 -3.59 3.21
CA VAL A 156 -17.94 -3.87 4.25
C VAL A 156 -19.31 -3.43 3.76
N THR A 157 -20.31 -4.27 4.00
CA THR A 157 -21.69 -4.00 3.58
C THR A 157 -22.49 -3.47 4.77
N PHE A 158 -23.27 -2.43 4.51
CA PHE A 158 -24.28 -1.89 5.41
C PHE A 158 -25.65 -2.11 4.79
N THR A 159 -26.54 -2.70 5.59
CA THR A 159 -27.93 -2.97 5.23
C THR A 159 -28.82 -2.18 6.17
#